data_AF-A0A7V5WLM0-F1
#
_entry.id   AF-A0A7V5WLM0-F1
#
_cell.length_a   1.000
_cell.length_b   1.000
_cell.length_c   1.000
_cell.angle_alpha   90.00
_cell.angle_beta   90.00
_cell.angle_gamma   90.00
#
_symmetry.space_group_name_H-M   'P 1'
#
loop_
_entity.id
_entity.type
_entity.pdbx_description
1 polymer ?
#
loop_
_entity_poly.entity_id
_entity_poly.type
_entity_poly.pdbx_seq_one_letter_code
_entity_poly.pdbx_strand_id
1 'polypeptide(L)' 'MTLDDDVAVMLKNYQEEKQLSFKEAVNSSLRTGLSQSLIKKPRKKFVQKTYKTGKAKINLDNISEVLAIIEGEDYR' A
#
# COMPACT_ATOMS: atom_id res chain seq x y z
N MET A 1 31.12 15.33 8.34
CA MET A 1 30.02 14.34 8.27
C MET A 1 30.68 12.98 8.28
N THR A 2 30.27 12.12 9.20
CA THR A 2 30.71 10.72 9.24
C THR A 2 29.61 9.90 8.57
N LEU A 3 30.00 8.91 7.77
CA LEU A 3 29.09 7.97 7.13
C LEU A 3 29.24 6.62 7.81
N ASP A 4 28.14 5.88 7.89
CA ASP A 4 28.18 4.48 8.28
C ASP A 4 28.95 3.67 7.21
N ASP A 5 29.61 2.59 7.64
CA ASP A 5 30.52 1.81 6.78
C ASP A 5 29.82 1.24 5.55
N ASP A 6 28.56 0.81 5.70
CA ASP A 6 27.73 0.31 4.60
C ASP A 6 27.42 1.41 3.58
N VAL A 7 27.04 2.60 4.05
CA VAL A 7 26.76 3.76 3.21
C VAL A 7 28.02 4.22 2.46
N ALA A 8 29.18 4.19 3.12
CA ALA A 8 30.46 4.54 2.48
C ALA A 8 30.79 3.57 1.33
N VAL A 9 30.62 2.26 1.53
CA VAL A 9 30.80 1.25 0.49
C VAL A 9 29.80 1.45 -0.66
N MET A 10 28.53 1.69 -0.35
CA MET A 10 27.50 1.95 -1.37
C MET A 10 27.82 3.18 -2.22
N LEU A 11 28.26 4.29 -1.58
CA LEU A 11 28.64 5.50 -2.31
C LEU A 11 29.87 5.28 -3.18
N LYS A 12 30.87 4.53 -2.69
CA LYS A 12 32.06 4.21 -3.48
C LYS A 12 31.69 3.41 -4.73
N ASN A 13 30.85 2.37 -4.59
CA ASN A 13 30.38 1.58 -5.73
C ASN A 13 29.61 2.46 -6.74
N TYR A 14 28.76 3.35 -6.24
CA TYR A 14 28.01 4.29 -7.07
C TYR A 14 28.92 5.30 -7.80
N GLN A 15 29.99 5.78 -7.15
CA GLN A 15 31.00 6.62 -7.78
C GLN A 15 31.70 5.88 -8.93
N GLU A 16 32.11 4.63 -8.71
CA GLU A 16 32.80 3.82 -9.71
C GLU A 16 31.87 3.50 -10.90
N GLU A 17 30.62 3.13 -10.64
CA GLU A 17 29.63 2.82 -11.68
C GLU A 17 29.30 4.04 -12.54
N LYS A 18 29.13 5.22 -11.92
CA LYS A 18 28.72 6.45 -12.61
C LYS A 18 29.86 7.38 -13.00
N GLN A 19 31.11 7.02 -12.64
CA GLN A 19 32.31 7.84 -12.86
C GLN A 19 32.16 9.26 -12.29
N LEU A 20 31.63 9.36 -11.07
CA LEU A 20 31.33 10.63 -10.41
C LEU A 20 32.33 10.94 -9.29
N SER A 21 32.56 12.23 -9.05
CA SER A 21 33.23 12.67 -7.82
C SER A 21 32.38 12.33 -6.58
N PHE A 22 33.02 12.23 -5.41
CA PHE A 22 32.32 11.94 -4.15
C PHE A 22 31.20 12.96 -3.87
N LYS A 23 31.47 14.24 -4.15
CA LYS A 23 30.49 15.33 -3.98
C LYS A 23 29.27 15.16 -4.90
N GLU A 24 29.49 14.77 -6.15
CA GLU A 24 28.40 14.54 -7.10
C GLU A 24 27.58 13.30 -6.74
N ALA A 25 28.25 12.23 -6.34
CA ALA A 25 27.60 11.02 -5.85
C ALA A 25 26.71 11.32 -4.65
N VAL A 26 27.25 11.95 -3.60
CA VAL A 26 26.47 12.34 -2.40
C VAL A 26 25.29 13.23 -2.76
N ASN A 27 25.52 14.31 -3.52
CA ASN A 27 24.45 15.25 -3.84
C ASN A 27 23.37 14.63 -4.72
N SER A 28 23.73 13.79 -5.70
CA SER A 28 22.75 13.13 -6.56
C SER A 28 21.92 12.10 -5.79
N SER A 29 22.55 11.31 -4.92
CA SER A 29 21.86 10.36 -4.04
C SER A 29 20.92 11.07 -3.07
N LEU A 30 21.36 12.14 -2.41
CA LEU A 30 20.53 12.92 -1.49
C LEU A 30 19.36 13.60 -2.20
N ARG A 31 19.59 14.23 -3.36
CA ARG A 31 18.50 14.85 -4.13
C ARG A 31 17.46 13.80 -4.51
N THR A 32 17.90 12.66 -5.05
CA THR A 32 16.99 11.57 -5.42
C THR A 32 16.22 11.04 -4.22
N GLY A 33 16.91 10.75 -3.11
CA GLY A 33 16.31 10.21 -1.90
C GLY A 33 15.29 11.19 -1.27
N LEU A 34 15.64 12.47 -1.16
CA LEU A 34 14.76 13.50 -0.63
C LEU A 34 13.56 13.73 -1.56
N SER A 35 13.77 13.81 -2.88
CA SER A 35 12.67 13.94 -3.84
C SER A 35 11.70 12.76 -3.76
N GLN A 36 12.20 11.52 -3.67
CA GLN A 36 11.36 10.33 -3.54
C GLN A 36 10.63 10.27 -2.18
N SER A 37 11.30 10.70 -1.10
CA SER A 37 10.68 10.76 0.23
C SER A 37 9.57 11.80 0.32
N LEU A 38 9.68 12.90 -0.43
CA LEU A 38 8.68 13.97 -0.46
C LEU A 38 7.47 13.63 -1.35
N ILE A 39 7.64 12.73 -2.32
CA ILE A 39 6.52 12.21 -3.10
C ILE A 39 5.65 11.35 -2.18
N LYS A 40 4.50 11.90 -1.75
CA LYS A 40 3.47 11.12 -1.07
C LYS A 40 3.01 10.03 -2.03
N LYS A 41 3.41 8.77 -1.76
CA LYS A 41 2.87 7.61 -2.48
C LYS A 41 1.35 7.68 -2.36
N PRO A 42 0.59 7.68 -3.47
CA PRO A 42 -0.85 7.67 -3.38
C PRO A 42 -1.25 6.43 -2.59
N ARG A 43 -2.04 6.62 -1.52
CA ARG A 43 -2.60 5.48 -0.78
C ARG A 43 -3.38 4.65 -1.79
N LYS A 44 -3.02 3.38 -1.95
CA LYS A 44 -3.84 2.45 -2.73
C LYS A 44 -5.24 2.49 -2.13
N LYS A 45 -6.24 2.83 -2.95
CA LYS A 45 -7.63 2.78 -2.51
C LYS A 45 -7.92 1.34 -2.09
N PHE A 46 -8.49 1.16 -0.91
CA PHE A 46 -9.04 -0.12 -0.52
C PHE A 46 -10.24 -0.39 -1.42
N VAL A 47 -10.24 -1.53 -2.11
CA VAL A 47 -11.34 -1.95 -2.99
C VAL A 47 -11.86 -3.28 -2.46
N GLN A 48 -13.10 -3.29 -1.97
CA GLN A 48 -13.78 -4.51 -1.60
C GLN A 48 -14.10 -5.30 -2.87
N LYS A 49 -13.63 -6.55 -2.92
CA LYS A 49 -13.98 -7.48 -4.02
C LYS A 49 -15.38 -8.01 -3.79
N THR A 50 -16.23 -7.91 -4.80
CA THR A 50 -17.56 -8.52 -4.81
C THR A 50 -17.54 -9.77 -5.66
N TYR A 51 -18.45 -10.71 -5.36
CA TYR A 51 -18.63 -11.95 -6.10
C TYR A 51 -20.09 -12.07 -6.53
N LYS A 52 -20.33 -12.67 -7.71
CA LYS A 52 -21.68 -12.94 -8.19
C LYS A 52 -22.25 -14.13 -7.41
N THR A 53 -23.11 -13.87 -6.43
CA THR A 53 -23.82 -14.90 -5.65
C THR A 53 -25.18 -15.28 -6.25
N GLY A 54 -25.58 -14.64 -7.35
CA GLY A 54 -26.91 -14.81 -7.94
C GLY A 54 -27.95 -13.90 -7.30
N LYS A 55 -29.23 -14.13 -7.61
CA LYS A 55 -30.35 -13.39 -7.00
C LYS A 55 -30.57 -13.92 -5.59
N ALA A 56 -30.56 -13.04 -4.59
CA ALA A 56 -30.92 -13.40 -3.23
C ALA A 56 -32.37 -13.92 -3.19
N LYS A 57 -32.59 -15.07 -2.55
CA LYS A 57 -33.93 -15.66 -2.37
C LYS A 57 -34.74 -14.95 -1.29
N ILE A 58 -34.05 -14.33 -0.34
CA ILE A 58 -34.59 -13.59 0.79
C ILE A 58 -33.80 -12.28 0.93
N ASN A 59 -34.46 -11.23 1.40
CA ASN A 59 -33.78 -9.97 1.66
C ASN A 59 -33.00 -10.07 2.99
N LEU A 60 -31.68 -10.27 2.91
CA LEU A 60 -30.83 -10.40 4.10
C LEU A 60 -30.64 -9.07 4.86
N ASP A 61 -31.02 -7.93 4.27
CA ASP A 61 -30.95 -6.63 4.93
C ASP A 61 -32.11 -6.40 5.91
N ASN A 62 -33.15 -7.24 5.88
CA ASN A 62 -34.30 -7.18 6.78
C ASN A 62 -34.34 -8.39 7.71
N ILE A 63 -33.81 -8.22 8.92
CA ILE A 63 -33.65 -9.33 9.86
C ILE A 63 -35.00 -9.94 10.29
N SER A 64 -36.06 -9.14 10.40
CA SER A 64 -37.39 -9.62 10.79
C SER A 64 -37.99 -10.55 9.74
N GLU A 65 -37.80 -10.25 8.46
CA GLU A 65 -38.24 -11.10 7.34
C GLU A 65 -37.46 -12.41 7.31
N VAL A 66 -36.14 -12.35 7.53
CA VAL A 66 -35.29 -13.55 7.60
C VAL A 66 -35.72 -14.46 8.75
N LEU A 67 -35.98 -13.90 9.94
CA LEU A 67 -36.43 -14.67 11.10
C LEU A 67 -37.80 -15.29 10.87
N ALA A 68 -38.76 -14.56 10.31
CA ALA A 68 -40.09 -15.10 10.01
C ALA A 68 -40.06 -16.30 9.05
N ILE A 69 -39.12 -16.32 8.09
CA ILE A 69 -38.92 -17.43 7.16
C ILE A 69 -38.26 -18.63 7.84
N ILE A 70 -37.31 -18.39 8.74
CA ILE A 70 -36.55 -19.45 9.43
C ILE A 70 -37.39 -20.11 10.53
N GLU A 71 -38.12 -19.30 11.32
CA GLU A 71 -38.92 -19.77 12.46
C GLU A 71 -40.30 -20.30 12.02
N GLY A 72 -40.80 -19.86 10.86
CA GLY A 72 -42.01 -20.35 10.20
C GLY A 72 -43.30 -19.98 10.94
N GLU A 73 -44.06 -19.00 10.44
CA GLU A 73 -45.39 -18.51 10.90
C GLU A 73 -45.65 -18.31 12.42
N ASP A 74 -44.70 -18.61 13.32
CA ASP A 74 -44.81 -18.50 14.77
C ASP A 74 -44.10 -17.25 15.35
N TYR A 75 -43.58 -16.36 14.51
CA TYR A 75 -43.05 -15.06 14.96
C TYR A 75 -44.21 -14.10 15.26
N ARG A 76 -44.64 -14.06 16.52
CA ARG A 76 -45.50 -13.00 17.09
C ARG A 76 -44.74 -12.11 18.06
#